data_AF-A0A453DR09-F1
#
_entry.id   AF-A0A453DR09-F1
#
_cell.length_a   1.000
_cell.length_b   1.000
_cell.length_c   1.000
_cell.angle_alpha   90.00
_cell.angle_beta   90.00
_cell.angle_gamma   90.00
#
_symmetry.space_group_name_H-M   'P 1'
#
loop_
_entity.id
_entity.type
_entity.pdbx_description
1 polymer ?
#
loop_
_entity_poly.entity_id
_entity_poly.type
_entity_poly.pdbx_seq_one_letter_code
_entity_poly.pdbx_strand_id
1 'polypeptide(L)'
;MQYQLQSEYYMQEAQWTNDKYEPSFEEHVELSGMSTGLPMLNLMALMGYDGTIATQEVFEWMSVPVPDAVRAGALIGRFLNDISSYKVYFPPKRVEHPRPLHTATKLHSSLLKKEISFMRLTASVCRPIYTRSCRGRG
;
A
#
# COMPACT_ATOMS: atom_id res chain seq x y z
N MET A 1 -17.98 10.43 2.29
CA MET A 1 -18.09 9.80 0.95
C MET A 1 -16.70 9.33 0.55
N GLN A 2 -16.49 8.03 0.31
CA GLN A 2 -15.15 7.44 0.14
C GLN A 2 -14.31 8.09 -0.98
N TYR A 3 -14.96 8.55 -2.05
CA TYR A 3 -14.32 9.28 -3.15
C TYR A 3 -13.71 10.63 -2.75
N GLN A 4 -14.35 11.36 -1.84
CA GLN A 4 -13.83 12.65 -1.35
C GLN A 4 -12.54 12.41 -0.55
N LEU A 5 -12.56 11.46 0.37
CA LEU A 5 -11.37 11.05 1.15
C LEU A 5 -10.23 10.59 0.24
N GLN A 6 -10.54 9.81 -0.81
CA GLN A 6 -9.52 9.39 -1.77
C GLN A 6 -8.84 10.58 -2.45
N SER A 7 -9.61 11.60 -2.84
CA SER A 7 -9.09 12.83 -3.43
C SER A 7 -8.24 13.62 -2.43
N GLU A 8 -8.63 13.65 -1.16
CA GLU A 8 -7.88 14.31 -0.09
C GLU A 8 -6.53 13.66 0.13
N TYR A 9 -6.46 12.32 0.19
CA TYR A 9 -5.20 11.59 0.33
C TYR A 9 -4.24 11.85 -0.85
N TYR A 10 -4.74 11.82 -2.09
CA TYR A 10 -3.94 12.16 -3.26
C TYR A 10 -3.47 13.62 -3.24
N MET A 11 -4.33 14.55 -2.83
CA MET A 11 -3.96 15.96 -2.73
C MET A 11 -2.86 16.16 -1.67
N GLN A 12 -2.93 15.44 -0.55
CA GLN A 12 -1.93 15.51 0.50
C GLN A 12 -0.56 14.98 0.03
N GLU A 13 -0.52 13.89 -0.75
CA GLU A 13 0.73 13.42 -1.38
C GLU A 13 1.31 14.45 -2.35
N ALA A 14 0.45 15.12 -3.13
CA ALA A 14 0.85 16.18 -4.05
C ALA A 14 1.40 17.40 -3.28
N GLN A 15 0.78 17.79 -2.17
CA GLN A 15 1.26 18.85 -1.28
C GLN A 15 2.62 18.48 -0.67
N TRP A 16 2.77 17.28 -0.11
CA TRP A 16 4.06 16.82 0.42
C TRP A 16 5.17 16.89 -0.63
N THR A 17 4.85 16.51 -1.87
CA THR A 17 5.79 16.58 -2.98
C THR A 17 6.15 18.03 -3.34
N ASN A 18 5.15 18.91 -3.44
CA ASN A 18 5.33 20.32 -3.76
C ASN A 18 6.17 21.05 -2.70
N ASP A 19 5.89 20.78 -1.44
CA ASP A 19 6.53 21.43 -0.29
C ASP A 19 7.90 20.82 0.02
N LYS A 20 8.30 19.77 -0.71
CA LYS A 20 9.50 18.97 -0.45
C LYS A 20 9.52 18.44 1.00
N TYR A 21 8.34 18.17 1.54
CA TYR A 21 8.19 17.55 2.85
C TYR A 21 8.77 16.14 2.80
N GLU A 22 9.59 15.80 3.80
CA GLU A 22 10.15 14.46 3.94
C GLU A 22 9.40 13.72 5.05
N PRO A 23 8.35 12.94 4.74
CA PRO A 23 7.60 12.21 5.77
C PRO A 23 8.47 11.15 6.44
N SER A 24 8.16 10.87 7.70
CA SER A 24 8.61 9.64 8.35
C SER A 24 8.05 8.40 7.63
N PHE A 25 8.63 7.24 7.92
CA PHE A 25 8.15 5.99 7.33
C PHE A 25 6.70 5.69 7.70
N GLU A 26 6.32 5.96 8.94
CA GLU A 26 4.97 5.73 9.44
C GLU A 26 3.96 6.67 8.77
N GLU A 27 4.26 7.97 8.70
CA GLU A 27 3.41 8.94 7.98
C GLU A 27 3.25 8.58 6.51
N HIS A 28 4.34 8.16 5.86
CA HIS A 28 4.30 7.74 4.47
C HIS A 28 3.38 6.54 4.27
N VAL A 29 3.53 5.49 5.08
CA VAL A 29 2.76 4.25 4.96
C VAL A 29 1.27 4.47 5.29
N GLU A 30 0.97 5.29 6.29
CA GLU A 30 -0.41 5.64 6.66
C GLU A 30 -1.11 6.36 5.50
N LEU A 31 -0.49 7.42 4.96
CA LEU A 31 -1.09 8.19 3.87
C LEU A 31 -1.13 7.38 2.57
N SER A 32 -0.01 6.75 2.20
CA SER A 32 0.15 6.10 0.91
C SER A 32 -0.63 4.79 0.81
N GLY A 33 -0.89 4.13 1.94
CA GLY A 33 -1.82 3.01 2.04
C GLY A 33 -3.25 3.43 1.68
N MET A 34 -3.70 4.57 2.20
CA MET A 34 -5.03 5.11 1.93
C MET A 34 -5.14 5.74 0.53
N SER A 35 -4.05 6.30 0.01
CA SER A 35 -4.00 6.86 -1.35
C SER A 35 -4.00 5.79 -2.46
N THR A 36 -3.78 4.51 -2.15
CA THR A 36 -3.77 3.41 -3.15
C THR A 36 -5.03 3.28 -3.99
N GLY A 37 -6.17 3.78 -3.51
CA GLY A 37 -7.47 3.50 -4.12
C GLY A 37 -8.05 2.13 -3.73
N LEU A 38 -7.31 1.27 -3.03
CA LEU A 38 -7.78 -0.06 -2.63
C LEU A 38 -8.93 -0.02 -1.63
N PRO A 39 -8.96 0.87 -0.61
CA PRO A 39 -10.13 1.00 0.26
C PRO A 39 -11.40 1.36 -0.53
N MET A 40 -11.28 2.30 -1.48
CA MET A 40 -12.38 2.67 -2.37
C MET A 40 -12.77 1.50 -3.30
N LEU A 41 -11.81 0.80 -3.88
CA LEU A 41 -12.05 -0.34 -4.76
C LEU A 41 -12.79 -1.49 -4.05
N ASN A 42 -12.47 -1.78 -2.79
CA ASN A 42 -13.18 -2.80 -2.00
C ASN A 42 -14.66 -2.42 -1.81
N LEU A 43 -14.94 -1.15 -1.49
CA LEU A 43 -16.30 -0.64 -1.38
C LEU A 43 -17.05 -0.73 -2.72
N MET A 44 -16.36 -0.40 -3.83
CA MET A 44 -16.91 -0.54 -5.18
C MET A 44 -17.19 -2.00 -5.56
N ALA A 45 -16.31 -2.91 -5.18
CA ALA A 45 -16.48 -4.34 -5.42
C ALA A 45 -17.69 -4.90 -4.66
N LEU A 46 -18.00 -4.39 -3.46
CA LEU A 46 -19.19 -4.80 -2.70
C LEU A 46 -20.48 -4.56 -3.50
N MET A 47 -20.55 -3.47 -4.27
CA MET A 47 -21.74 -3.17 -5.10
C MET A 47 -22.00 -4.22 -6.20
N GLY A 48 -21.04 -5.10 -6.48
CA GLY A 48 -21.23 -6.23 -7.39
C GLY A 48 -21.92 -7.44 -6.77
N TYR A 49 -22.12 -7.47 -5.44
CA TYR A 49 -22.82 -8.55 -4.75
C TYR A 49 -24.32 -8.28 -4.63
N ASP A 50 -25.12 -9.33 -4.46
CA ASP A 50 -26.55 -9.19 -4.24
C ASP A 50 -26.87 -8.55 -2.88
N GLY A 51 -28.12 -8.11 -2.72
CA GLY A 51 -28.59 -7.41 -1.52
C GLY A 51 -28.63 -8.25 -0.24
N THR A 52 -28.30 -9.55 -0.28
CA THR A 52 -28.12 -10.37 0.92
C THR A 52 -26.72 -10.20 1.52
N ILE A 53 -25.72 -9.90 0.70
CA ILE A 53 -24.33 -9.65 1.11
C ILE A 53 -24.04 -8.14 1.15
N ALA A 54 -24.48 -7.40 0.13
CA ALA A 54 -24.28 -5.95 0.02
C ALA A 54 -25.37 -5.18 0.81
N THR A 55 -25.49 -5.48 2.10
CA THR A 55 -26.44 -4.80 2.99
C THR A 55 -25.91 -3.44 3.43
N GLN A 56 -26.80 -2.55 3.88
CA GLN A 56 -26.42 -1.24 4.41
C GLN A 56 -25.39 -1.34 5.55
N GLU A 57 -25.56 -2.31 6.45
CA GLU A 57 -24.64 -2.57 7.56
C GLU A 57 -23.22 -2.89 7.06
N VAL A 58 -23.10 -3.68 5.98
CA VAL A 58 -21.79 -4.03 5.40
C VAL A 58 -21.16 -2.82 4.69
N PHE A 59 -21.95 -1.97 4.03
CA PHE A 59 -21.46 -0.70 3.48
C PHE A 59 -20.97 0.25 4.57
N GLU A 60 -21.72 0.38 5.68
CA GLU A 60 -21.33 1.19 6.82
C GLU A 60 -20.05 0.66 7.47
N TRP A 61 -19.95 -0.65 7.68
CA TRP A 61 -18.76 -1.32 8.20
C TRP A 61 -17.53 -1.12 7.30
N MET A 62 -17.67 -1.18 5.97
CA MET A 62 -16.56 -0.97 5.04
C MET A 62 -16.20 0.50 4.76
N SER A 63 -16.98 1.45 5.28
CA SER A 63 -16.81 2.87 5.00
C SER A 63 -15.73 3.51 5.88
N VAL A 64 -16.13 4.27 6.90
CA VAL A 64 -15.24 5.02 7.78
C VAL A 64 -15.64 4.79 9.24
N PRO A 65 -14.72 4.37 10.12
CA PRO A 65 -13.31 4.08 9.84
C PRO A 65 -13.12 2.83 8.96
N VAL A 66 -12.13 2.85 8.07
CA VAL A 66 -11.82 1.70 7.20
C VAL A 66 -11.37 0.51 8.07
N PRO A 67 -11.98 -0.68 7.92
CA PRO A 67 -11.60 -1.86 8.69
C PRO A 67 -10.14 -2.26 8.54
N ASP A 68 -9.55 -2.80 9.60
CA ASP A 68 -8.14 -3.22 9.63
C ASP A 68 -7.80 -4.23 8.53
N ALA A 69 -8.74 -5.10 8.16
CA ALA A 69 -8.56 -6.06 7.07
C ALA A 69 -8.37 -5.35 5.71
N VAL A 70 -9.20 -4.34 5.43
CA VAL A 70 -9.12 -3.54 4.20
C VAL A 70 -7.85 -2.69 4.21
N ARG A 71 -7.51 -2.09 5.36
CA ARG A 71 -6.27 -1.33 5.56
C ARG A 71 -5.04 -2.20 5.31
N ALA A 72 -4.98 -3.40 5.88
CA ALA A 72 -3.89 -4.34 5.68
C ALA A 72 -3.73 -4.75 4.20
N GLY A 73 -4.85 -5.01 3.52
CA GLY A 73 -4.85 -5.28 2.08
C GLY A 73 -4.33 -4.10 1.26
N ALA A 74 -4.73 -2.88 1.62
CA ALA A 74 -4.26 -1.65 0.97
C ALA A 74 -2.74 -1.46 1.14
N LEU A 75 -2.21 -1.72 2.35
CA LEU A 75 -0.78 -1.69 2.63
C LEU A 75 0.02 -2.72 1.83
N ILE A 76 -0.49 -3.96 1.73
CA ILE A 76 0.14 -4.99 0.89
C ILE A 76 0.19 -4.52 -0.57
N GLY A 77 -0.92 -3.99 -1.08
CA GLY A 77 -0.99 -3.45 -2.44
C GLY A 77 -0.01 -2.30 -2.67
N ARG A 78 0.10 -1.36 -1.72
CA ARG A 78 1.06 -0.26 -1.73
C ARG A 78 2.49 -0.78 -1.89
N PHE A 79 2.90 -1.67 -0.98
CA PHE A 79 4.26 -2.21 -1.00
C PHE A 79 4.56 -3.03 -2.26
N LEU A 80 3.60 -3.81 -2.77
CA LEU A 80 3.80 -4.55 -4.02
C LEU A 80 4.00 -3.61 -5.21
N ASN A 81 3.18 -2.56 -5.30
CA ASN A 81 3.32 -1.54 -6.34
C ASN A 81 4.68 -0.84 -6.28
N ASP A 82 5.12 -0.47 -5.09
CA ASP A 82 6.39 0.18 -4.83
C ASP A 82 7.61 -0.66 -5.18
N ILE A 83 7.61 -1.94 -4.79
CA ILE A 83 8.68 -2.87 -5.17
C ILE A 83 8.74 -3.05 -6.69
N SER A 84 7.58 -3.15 -7.34
CA SER A 84 7.52 -3.31 -8.79
C SER A 84 8.12 -2.09 -9.50
N SER A 85 7.76 -0.88 -9.04
CA SER A 85 8.28 0.38 -9.56
C SER A 85 9.78 0.52 -9.28
N TYR A 86 10.24 0.16 -8.08
CA TYR A 86 11.67 0.16 -7.76
C TYR A 86 12.48 -0.69 -8.74
N LYS A 87 12.02 -1.91 -9.07
CA LYS A 87 12.71 -2.77 -10.03
C LYS A 87 12.77 -2.18 -11.44
N VAL A 88 11.75 -1.42 -11.84
CA VAL A 88 11.67 -0.78 -13.16
C VAL A 88 12.58 0.45 -13.24
N TYR A 89 12.55 1.33 -12.24
CA TYR A 89 13.36 2.55 -12.22
C TYR A 89 14.81 2.33 -11.77
N PHE A 90 15.03 1.33 -10.92
CA PHE A 90 16.32 0.91 -10.39
C PHE A 90 16.57 -0.57 -10.70
N PRO A 91 16.68 -0.93 -12.00
CA PRO A 91 17.08 -2.28 -12.35
C PRO A 91 18.44 -2.58 -11.70
N PRO A 92 18.68 -3.84 -11.27
CA PRO A 92 20.01 -4.22 -10.79
C PRO A 92 21.03 -3.80 -11.83
N LYS A 93 22.03 -3.01 -11.42
CA LYS A 93 23.04 -2.45 -12.32
C LYS A 93 23.63 -3.58 -13.16
N ARG A 94 23.39 -3.57 -14.47
CA ARG A 94 24.46 -3.97 -15.38
C ARG A 94 25.53 -2.89 -15.19
N VAL A 95 26.76 -3.29 -14.93
CA VAL A 95 27.88 -2.40 -14.60
C VAL A 95 27.93 -1.25 -15.61
N GLU A 96 27.45 -0.05 -15.26
CA GLU A 96 27.85 1.24 -15.82
C GLU A 96 27.14 2.42 -15.13
N HIS A 97 27.92 3.47 -14.92
CA HIS A 97 27.74 4.78 -14.28
C HIS A 97 26.55 5.12 -13.34
N PRO A 98 26.85 5.77 -12.19
CA PRO A 98 25.80 6.31 -11.32
C PRO A 98 25.09 7.50 -11.99
N ARG A 99 23.77 7.40 -12.17
CA ARG A 99 22.93 8.55 -12.54
C ARG A 99 22.71 9.45 -11.30
N PRO A 100 22.63 10.78 -11.46
CA PRO A 100 22.26 11.67 -10.37
C PRO A 100 20.83 11.34 -9.91
N LEU A 101 20.69 10.92 -8.65
CA LEU A 101 19.38 10.78 -8.01
C LEU A 101 18.91 12.19 -7.61
N HIS A 102 17.76 12.64 -8.13
CA HIS A 102 17.10 13.83 -7.59
C HIS A 102 16.64 13.56 -6.15
N THR A 103 16.52 14.60 -5.31
CA THR A 103 16.22 14.47 -3.87
C THR A 103 14.92 13.68 -3.61
N ALA A 104 13.86 13.92 -4.39
CA ALA A 104 12.62 13.14 -4.32
C ALA A 104 12.84 11.64 -4.62
N THR A 105 13.70 11.31 -5.58
CA THR A 105 14.07 9.93 -5.88
C THR A 105 14.95 9.31 -4.80
N LYS A 106 15.76 10.11 -4.08
CA LYS A 106 16.55 9.63 -2.94
C LYS A 106 15.67 9.27 -1.75
N LEU A 107 14.75 10.15 -1.34
CA LEU A 107 13.82 9.87 -0.24
C LEU A 107 12.96 8.64 -0.55
N HIS A 108 12.35 8.63 -1.73
CA HIS A 108 11.57 7.48 -2.22
C HIS A 108 12.42 6.20 -2.21
N SER A 109 13.68 6.23 -2.67
CA SER A 109 14.57 5.06 -2.61
C SER A 109 14.89 4.60 -1.18
N SER A 110 14.93 5.50 -0.20
CA SER A 110 15.19 5.17 1.20
C SER A 110 13.96 4.55 1.89
N LEU A 111 12.77 5.07 1.59
CA LEU A 111 11.49 4.52 2.05
C LEU A 111 11.25 3.15 1.40
N LEU A 112 11.42 3.03 0.09
CA LEU A 112 11.33 1.76 -0.66
C LEU A 112 12.24 0.67 -0.07
N LYS A 113 13.46 1.01 0.36
CA LYS A 113 14.35 0.06 1.04
C LYS A 113 13.77 -0.42 2.37
N LYS A 114 13.15 0.47 3.14
CA LYS A 114 12.44 0.13 4.38
C LYS A 114 11.23 -0.75 4.10
N GLU A 115 10.46 -0.48 3.05
CA GLU A 115 9.31 -1.28 2.62
C GLU A 115 9.71 -2.69 2.18
N ILE A 116 10.77 -2.82 1.37
CA ILE A 116 11.33 -4.12 0.97
C ILE A 116 11.76 -4.91 2.20
N SER A 117 12.41 -4.26 3.17
CA SER A 117 12.83 -4.89 4.42
C SER A 117 11.62 -5.36 5.24
N PHE A 118 10.59 -4.50 5.37
CA PHE A 118 9.35 -4.81 6.08
C PHE A 118 8.61 -6.00 5.43
N MET A 119 8.44 -6.01 4.11
CA MET A 119 7.81 -7.12 3.38
C MET A 119 8.58 -8.43 3.51
N ARG A 120 9.92 -8.38 3.54
CA ARG A 120 10.74 -9.58 3.79
C ARG A 120 10.53 -10.11 5.20
N LEU A 121 10.44 -9.21 6.20
CA LEU A 121 10.17 -9.57 7.59
C LEU A 121 8.77 -10.18 7.73
N THR A 122 7.73 -9.54 7.20
CA THR A 122 6.36 -10.07 7.25
C THR A 122 6.25 -11.40 6.51
N ALA A 123 6.85 -11.55 5.32
CA ALA A 123 6.91 -12.82 4.62
C ALA A 123 7.65 -13.90 5.42
N SER A 124 8.72 -13.54 6.16
CA SER A 124 9.45 -14.48 7.02
C SER A 124 8.63 -14.94 8.22
N VAL A 125 7.83 -14.04 8.82
CA VAL A 125 6.95 -14.35 9.96
C VAL A 125 5.72 -15.15 9.51
N CYS A 126 5.13 -14.82 8.36
CA CYS A 126 3.93 -15.48 7.84
C CYS A 126 4.23 -16.84 7.17
N ARG A 127 5.43 -17.06 6.64
CA ARG A 127 5.85 -18.31 5.99
C ARG A 127 5.68 -19.57 6.87
N PRO A 128 6.10 -19.60 8.14
CA PRO A 128 5.84 -20.75 9.02
C PRO A 128 4.36 -20.97 9.34
N ILE A 129 3.55 -19.90 9.36
CA ILE A 129 2.10 -19.98 9.59
C ILE A 129 1.41 -20.63 8.38
N TYR A 130 1.74 -20.16 7.17
CA TYR A 130 1.17 -20.66 5.92
C TYR A 130 1.56 -22.12 5.66
N THR A 131 2.83 -22.47 5.89
CA THR A 131 3.34 -23.84 5.70
C THR A 131 2.77 -24.84 6.71
N ARG A 132 2.41 -24.42 7.93
CA ARG A 132 1.68 -25.27 8.90
C ARG A 132 0.23 -25.47 8.51
N SER A 133 -0.47 -24.45 8.02
CA SER A 133 -1.86 -24.55 7.54
C SER A 133 -2.01 -25.52 6.36
N CYS A 134 -1.00 -25.60 5.48
CA CYS A 134 -0.99 -26.57 4.37
C CYS A 134 -0.64 -28.01 4.79
N ARG A 135 0.05 -28.24 5.92
CA ARG A 135 0.39 -29.59 6.40
C ARG A 135 -0.69 -30.24 7.28
N GLY A 136 -1.67 -29.47 7.77
CA GLY A 136 -2.79 -30.00 8.58
C GLY A 136 -4.00 -30.48 7.78
N ARG A 137 -3.90 -30.52 6.44
CA ARG A 137 -4.95 -30.98 5.51
C ARG A 137 -4.45 -32.10 4.58
N GLY A 138 -3.67 -33.04 5.13
CA GLY A 138 -3.20 -34.24 4.45
C GLY A 138 -3.61 -35.47 5.23
#